data_AF-A0A960P0F8-F1
#
_entry.id   AF-A0A960P0F8-F1
#
_cell.length_a   1.000
_cell.length_b   1.000
_cell.length_c   1.000
_cell.angle_alpha   90.00
_cell.angle_beta   90.00
_cell.angle_gamma   90.00
#
_symmetry.space_group_name_H-M   'P 1'
#
loop_
_entity.id
_entity.type
_entity.pdbx_description
1 polymer ?
#
loop_
_entity_poly.entity_id
_entity_poly.type
_entity_poly.pdbx_seq_one_letter_code
_entity_poly.pdbx_strand_id
1 'polypeptide(L)'
;VGWAEAVCFGRVNRAFERKWNVVNTFKRAQGRGRIHRIEGLDRFLAECRPWIVACELAPIGAHKADWRNSIVADGYLAVRHPELGPAVEMGDRVAREIHLYAG
;
A
#
# COMPACT_ATOMS: atom_id res chain seq x y z
N VAL A 1 6.64 -13.40 -20.53
CA VAL A 1 6.99 -12.78 -19.24
C VAL A 1 8.47 -12.46 -19.27
N GLY A 2 8.87 -11.18 -19.09
CA GLY A 2 10.26 -10.75 -19.33
C GLY A 2 11.29 -11.27 -18.34
N TRP A 3 10.88 -11.57 -17.10
CA TRP A 3 11.81 -12.01 -16.05
C TRP A 3 12.53 -13.32 -16.42
N ALA A 4 11.81 -14.30 -16.98
CA ALA A 4 12.40 -15.59 -17.33
C ALA A 4 13.46 -15.44 -18.44
N GLU A 5 13.24 -14.55 -19.40
CA GLU A 5 14.22 -14.26 -20.45
C GLU A 5 15.49 -13.63 -19.85
N ALA A 6 15.33 -12.65 -18.94
CA ALA A 6 16.45 -12.02 -18.25
C ALA A 6 17.28 -13.04 -17.45
N VAL A 7 16.62 -13.92 -16.70
CA VAL A 7 17.28 -14.90 -15.82
C VAL A 7 17.96 -16.01 -16.63
N CYS A 8 17.28 -16.59 -17.61
CA CYS A 8 17.80 -17.74 -18.34
C CYS A 8 18.80 -17.36 -19.45
N PHE A 9 18.67 -16.15 -20.02
CA PHE A 9 19.42 -15.77 -21.22
C PHE A 9 20.19 -14.45 -21.09
N GLY A 10 20.14 -13.78 -19.93
CA GLY A 10 20.84 -12.52 -19.68
C GLY A 10 20.34 -11.33 -20.51
N ARG A 11 19.18 -11.46 -21.16
CA ARG A 11 18.60 -10.43 -22.03
C ARG A 11 17.09 -10.47 -22.01
N VAL A 12 16.46 -9.35 -22.30
CA VAL A 12 15.02 -9.28 -22.53
C VAL A 12 14.79 -8.70 -23.92
N ASN A 13 14.24 -9.49 -24.83
CA ASN A 13 14.07 -9.08 -26.24
C ASN A 13 12.67 -8.49 -26.50
N ARG A 14 12.08 -7.86 -25.47
CA ARG A 14 10.74 -7.25 -25.53
C ARG A 14 10.78 -5.82 -25.02
N ALA A 15 10.04 -4.95 -25.67
CA ALA A 15 9.78 -3.61 -25.18
C ALA A 15 8.67 -3.64 -24.11
N PHE A 16 8.90 -2.94 -22.99
CA PHE A 16 7.87 -2.71 -21.98
C PHE A 16 7.47 -1.25 -22.00
N GLU A 17 6.16 -1.00 -22.00
CA GLU A 17 5.62 0.33 -21.79
C GLU A 17 5.28 0.49 -20.31
N ARG A 18 5.96 1.41 -19.61
CA ARG A 18 5.63 1.74 -18.22
C ARG A 18 4.41 2.65 -18.18
N LYS A 19 3.23 2.05 -17.98
CA LYS A 19 1.95 2.77 -17.90
C LYS A 19 1.67 3.44 -16.55
N TRP A 20 2.22 2.87 -15.47
CA TRP A 20 1.88 3.26 -14.11
C TRP A 20 3.13 3.29 -13.22
N ASN A 21 3.17 4.26 -12.32
CA ASN A 21 3.93 4.21 -11.09
C ASN A 21 3.00 3.73 -9.98
N VAL A 22 3.51 2.93 -9.06
CA VAL A 22 2.74 2.40 -7.93
C VAL A 22 3.51 2.67 -6.65
N VAL A 23 2.82 3.17 -5.63
CA VAL A 23 3.37 3.34 -4.30
C VAL A 23 2.56 2.50 -3.34
N ASN A 24 3.24 1.65 -2.58
CA ASN A 24 2.64 0.81 -1.58
C ASN A 24 3.06 1.28 -0.19
N THR A 25 2.08 1.64 0.64
CA THR A 25 2.32 2.18 1.98
C THR A 25 1.80 1.21 3.03
N PHE A 26 2.72 0.63 3.79
CA PHE A 26 2.40 -0.27 4.90
C PHE A 26 2.07 0.53 6.16
N LYS A 27 1.03 0.10 6.87
CA LYS A 27 0.55 0.77 8.08
C LYS A 27 0.66 -0.16 9.27
N ARG A 28 1.08 0.41 10.40
CA ARG A 28 1.10 -0.25 11.69
C ARG A 28 0.17 0.50 12.64
N ALA A 29 -0.70 -0.25 13.30
CA ALA A 29 -1.57 0.31 14.32
C ALA A 29 -0.78 0.69 15.57
N GLN A 30 -1.22 1.75 16.24
CA GLN A 30 -0.71 2.16 17.55
C GLN A 30 -1.40 1.34 18.64
N GLY A 31 -0.72 1.06 19.75
CA GLY A 31 -1.28 0.26 20.84
C GLY A 31 -1.17 -1.25 20.62
N ARG A 32 -2.06 -2.02 21.28
CA ARG A 32 -2.03 -3.50 21.35
C ARG A 32 -3.46 -4.02 21.40
N GLY A 33 -3.68 -5.30 21.07
CA GLY A 33 -5.01 -5.90 21.14
C GLY A 33 -5.68 -5.93 19.77
N ARG A 34 -6.90 -5.39 19.67
CA ARG A 34 -7.69 -5.42 18.43
C ARG A 34 -7.79 -4.03 17.83
N ILE A 35 -7.78 -3.95 16.50
CA ILE A 35 -8.00 -2.68 15.80
C ILE A 35 -9.39 -2.16 16.20
N HIS A 36 -9.48 -0.97 16.76
CA HIS A 36 -10.76 -0.39 17.18
C HIS A 36 -11.04 0.97 16.53
N ARG A 37 -10.07 1.56 15.84
CA ARG A 37 -10.24 2.84 15.14
C ARG A 37 -9.29 2.96 13.95
N ILE A 38 -9.81 3.52 12.86
CA ILE A 38 -9.03 3.93 11.69
C ILE A 38 -9.43 5.37 11.37
N GLU A 39 -8.46 6.27 11.34
CA GLU A 39 -8.65 7.70 11.06
C GLU A 39 -8.17 8.03 9.65
N GLY A 40 -8.80 9.01 9.00
CA GLY A 40 -8.38 9.57 7.70
C GLY A 40 -8.67 8.72 6.47
N LEU A 41 -9.02 7.43 6.63
CA LEU A 41 -9.24 6.52 5.51
C LEU A 41 -10.39 6.97 4.60
N ASP A 42 -11.59 7.20 5.14
CA ASP A 42 -12.77 7.51 4.32
C ASP A 42 -12.58 8.79 3.47
N ARG A 43 -11.98 9.83 4.06
CA ARG A 43 -11.63 11.06 3.34
C ARG A 43 -10.66 10.77 2.20
N PHE A 44 -9.58 10.04 2.48
CA PHE A 44 -8.59 9.68 1.47
C PHE A 44 -9.22 8.85 0.33
N LEU A 45 -10.06 7.88 0.66
CA LEU A 45 -10.77 7.05 -0.32
C LEU A 45 -11.70 7.90 -1.20
N ALA A 46 -12.39 8.89 -0.63
CA ALA A 46 -13.27 9.78 -1.39
C ALA A 46 -12.49 10.65 -2.39
N GLU A 47 -11.34 11.19 -1.98
CA GLU A 47 -10.54 12.10 -2.80
C GLU A 47 -9.70 11.37 -3.86
N CYS A 48 -9.17 10.19 -3.54
CA CYS A 48 -8.18 9.50 -4.39
C CYS A 48 -8.72 8.25 -5.10
N ARG A 49 -10.03 7.97 -5.01
CA ARG A 49 -10.68 6.70 -5.47
C ARG A 49 -10.16 6.14 -6.80
N PRO A 50 -10.04 6.92 -7.91
CA PRO A 50 -9.64 6.37 -9.20
C PRO A 50 -8.20 5.83 -9.23
N TRP A 51 -7.38 6.29 -8.29
CA TRP A 51 -5.96 5.97 -8.21
C TRP A 51 -5.65 4.84 -7.22
N ILE A 52 -6.66 4.34 -6.50
CA ILE A 52 -6.48 3.24 -5.53
C ILE A 52 -6.46 1.91 -6.26
N VAL A 53 -5.43 1.12 -5.99
CA VAL A 53 -5.25 -0.23 -6.53
C VAL A 53 -5.73 -1.27 -5.53
N ALA A 54 -5.37 -1.10 -4.26
CA ALA A 54 -5.72 -2.02 -3.19
C ALA A 54 -5.76 -1.27 -1.85
N CYS A 55 -6.68 -1.68 -0.97
CA CYS A 55 -6.76 -1.23 0.42
C CYS A 55 -6.94 -2.46 1.31
N GLU A 56 -5.82 -3.02 1.75
CA GLU A 56 -5.74 -4.25 2.55
C GLU A 56 -5.32 -3.91 3.99
N LEU A 57 -5.98 -2.90 4.56
CA LEU A 57 -5.80 -2.52 5.96
C LEU A 57 -6.59 -3.48 6.87
N ALA A 58 -6.01 -3.85 8.02
CA ALA A 58 -6.69 -4.68 8.99
C ALA A 58 -8.03 -4.03 9.43
N PRO A 59 -9.18 -4.73 9.29
CA PRO A 59 -10.47 -4.14 9.60
C PRO A 59 -10.65 -3.94 11.11
N ILE A 60 -11.61 -3.10 11.47
CA ILE A 60 -12.05 -2.96 12.88
C ILE A 60 -12.42 -4.34 13.42
N GLY A 61 -11.92 -4.65 14.60
CA GLY A 61 -12.05 -5.94 15.25
C GLY A 61 -10.96 -6.93 14.87
N ALA A 62 -10.07 -6.71 13.89
CA ALA A 62 -8.96 -7.62 13.64
C ALA A 62 -7.93 -7.59 14.77
N HIS A 63 -7.20 -8.69 14.99
CA HIS A 63 -6.04 -8.67 15.89
C HIS A 63 -4.93 -7.84 15.27
N LYS A 64 -4.31 -6.98 16.08
CA LYS A 64 -3.10 -6.28 15.69
C LYS A 64 -2.00 -7.30 15.37
N ALA A 65 -1.33 -7.13 14.24
CA ALA A 65 -0.24 -7.98 13.80
C ALA A 65 0.96 -7.93 14.77
N ASP A 66 1.51 -9.10 15.07
CA ASP A 66 2.80 -9.24 15.73
C ASP A 66 3.91 -8.90 14.73
N TRP A 67 4.76 -7.94 15.11
CA TRP A 67 5.88 -7.48 14.30
C TRP A 67 6.93 -8.58 14.04
N ARG A 68 6.96 -9.64 14.88
CA ARG A 68 7.86 -10.78 14.67
C ARG A 68 7.40 -11.71 13.55
N ASN A 69 6.11 -11.71 13.26
CA ASN A 69 5.47 -12.68 12.35
C ASN A 69 4.87 -12.03 11.10
N SER A 70 4.93 -10.69 10.96
CA SER A 70 4.36 -9.98 9.83
C SER A 70 5.33 -8.96 9.22
N ILE A 71 5.64 -9.17 7.94
CA ILE A 71 6.37 -8.21 7.09
C ILE A 71 5.47 -7.07 6.57
N VAL A 72 4.14 -7.28 6.57
CA VAL A 72 3.14 -6.32 6.06
C VAL A 72 2.48 -5.48 7.15
N ALA A 73 2.96 -5.59 8.40
CA ALA A 73 2.39 -4.94 9.58
C ALA A 73 0.87 -5.19 9.71
N ASP A 74 0.09 -4.14 9.95
CA ASP A 74 -1.38 -4.18 10.10
C ASP A 74 -2.10 -3.90 8.77
N GLY A 75 -1.39 -4.09 7.64
CA GLY A 75 -1.94 -3.96 6.29
C GLY A 75 -1.27 -2.86 5.45
N TYR A 76 -1.77 -2.67 4.23
CA TYR A 76 -1.23 -1.70 3.29
C TYR A 76 -2.30 -1.05 2.42
N LEU A 77 -1.95 0.10 1.83
CA LEU A 77 -2.73 0.74 0.78
C LEU A 77 -1.80 1.02 -0.41
N ALA A 78 -2.25 0.58 -1.59
CA ALA A 78 -1.52 0.77 -2.85
C ALA A 78 -2.25 1.79 -3.73
N VAL A 79 -1.51 2.79 -4.19
CA VAL A 79 -1.97 3.81 -5.16
C VAL A 79 -1.16 3.74 -6.43
N ARG A 80 -1.73 4.19 -7.55
CA ARG A 80 -1.05 4.29 -8.84
C ARG A 80 -1.30 5.61 -9.53
N HIS A 81 -0.33 6.06 -10.33
CA HIS A 81 -0.49 7.22 -11.21
C HIS A 81 0.46 7.12 -12.43
N PRO A 82 0.12 7.65 -13.62
CA PRO A 82 1.00 7.60 -14.80
C PRO A 82 2.29 8.40 -14.58
N GLU A 83 2.20 9.49 -13.81
CA GLU A 83 3.32 10.31 -13.38
C GLU A 83 3.81 9.93 -11.99
N LEU A 84 5.12 10.01 -11.76
CA LEU A 84 5.74 9.59 -10.50
C LEU A 84 5.43 10.54 -9.34
N GLY A 85 5.48 11.85 -9.56
CA GLY A 85 5.25 12.86 -8.52
C GLY A 85 3.92 12.68 -7.79
N PRO A 86 2.78 12.63 -8.50
CA PRO A 86 1.48 12.42 -7.87
C PRO A 86 1.34 11.04 -7.20
N ALA A 87 1.99 9.99 -7.72
CA ALA A 87 2.00 8.68 -7.06
C ALA A 87 2.69 8.73 -5.69
N VAL A 88 3.85 9.39 -5.62
CA VAL A 88 4.61 9.59 -4.39
C VAL A 88 3.83 10.46 -3.41
N GLU A 89 3.26 11.58 -3.87
CA GLU A 89 2.46 12.46 -3.04
C GLU A 89 1.26 11.73 -2.41
N MET A 90 0.52 10.95 -3.21
CA MET A 90 -0.57 10.13 -2.68
C MET A 90 -0.07 9.11 -1.64
N GLY A 91 1.05 8.44 -1.88
CA GLY A 91 1.66 7.53 -0.91
C GLY A 91 2.04 8.23 0.41
N ASP A 92 2.65 9.42 0.32
CA ASP A 92 2.99 10.22 1.49
C ASP A 92 1.75 10.69 2.26
N ARG A 93 0.64 10.95 1.55
CA ARG A 93 -0.65 11.25 2.19
C ARG A 93 -1.21 10.04 2.93
N VAL A 94 -1.15 8.83 2.36
CA VAL A 94 -1.48 7.58 3.07
C VAL A 94 -0.64 7.46 4.34
N ALA A 95 0.66 7.76 4.26
CA ALA A 95 1.56 7.69 5.40
C ALA A 95 1.20 8.69 6.50
N ARG A 96 0.88 9.94 6.14
CA ARG A 96 0.64 11.06 7.06
C ARG A 96 -0.77 11.19 7.59
N GLU A 97 -1.78 10.79 6.82
CA GLU A 97 -3.18 11.10 7.13
C GLU A 97 -3.95 9.90 7.70
N ILE A 98 -3.51 8.67 7.40
CA ILE A 98 -4.22 7.47 7.81
C ILE A 98 -3.58 6.88 9.07
N HIS A 99 -4.35 6.66 10.13
CA HIS A 99 -3.83 6.09 11.37
C HIS A 99 -4.72 4.98 11.89
N LEU A 100 -4.12 3.85 12.28
CA LEU A 100 -4.81 2.72 12.89
C LEU A 100 -4.50 2.69 14.38
N TYR A 101 -5.49 2.33 15.20
CA TYR A 101 -5.34 2.21 16.65
C TYR A 101 -5.89 0.89 17.14
N ALA A 102 -5.17 0.28 18.09
CA ALA A 102 -5.47 -0.98 18.73
C ALA A 102 -5.52 -0.82 20.26
N GLY A 103 -6.50 -1.46 20.87
CA GLY A 103 -6.82 -1.40 22.30
C GLY A 103 -7.64 -2.59 22.75
#